data_AF-A0A1I7UE09-F1
#
_entry.id   AF-A0A1I7UE09-F1
#
_cell.length_a   1.000
_cell.length_b   1.000
_cell.length_c   1.000
_cell.angle_alpha   90.00
_cell.angle_beta   90.00
_cell.angle_gamma   90.00
#
_symmetry.space_group_name_H-M   'P 1'
#
loop_
_entity.id
_entity.type
_entity.pdbx_description
1 polymer ?
#
loop_
_entity_poly.entity_id
_entity_poly.type
_entity_poly.pdbx_seq_one_letter_code
_entity_poly.pdbx_strand_id
1 'polypeptide(L)'
;MEEERKLVPPEYRNELPLKRDYGMPLLGPDGMAGGRPDIFVLFYSFTAGIKQVYMKLDFQKVLHQITQKVAELFPGTQWLLFSGMFSFLFGSIFSPKSYPGYCSFWNSGNRQYRNAEFKSDEQIWEALEYGKYFDIRYLEVRLEPADNKHKIDCNNCKTSIIGHRFQCLECTFYSICARCEEKSVHAEHAMLRIVGREKTHVPDWINDRIIHYTHFDYDSYQGNR
;
A
#
# COMPACT_ATOMS: atom_id res chain seq x y z
N MET A 1 -1.08 13.51 26.50
CA MET A 1 -0.47 14.82 26.23
C MET A 1 1.04 14.69 26.07
N GLU A 2 1.82 14.45 27.13
CA GLU A 2 3.30 14.36 27.01
C GLU A 2 3.76 13.14 26.18
N GLU A 3 3.16 11.96 26.41
CA GLU A 3 3.47 10.75 25.63
C GLU A 3 2.96 10.84 24.18
N GLU A 4 1.81 11.47 23.93
CA GLU A 4 1.28 11.70 22.57
C GLU A 4 2.18 12.64 21.76
N ARG A 5 2.74 13.66 22.40
CA ARG A 5 3.68 14.60 21.78
C ARG A 5 4.96 13.92 21.32
N LYS A 6 5.39 12.82 21.97
CA LYS A 6 6.56 12.05 21.51
C LYS A 6 6.31 11.38 20.15
N LEU A 7 5.06 11.15 19.79
CA LEU A 7 4.64 10.48 18.54
C LEU A 7 4.53 11.43 17.37
N VAL A 8 4.35 12.71 17.68
CA VAL A 8 4.35 13.78 16.70
C VAL A 8 5.80 14.21 16.45
N PRO A 9 6.21 14.35 15.17
CA PRO A 9 7.53 14.87 14.83
C PRO A 9 7.78 16.21 15.54
N PRO A 10 9.01 16.45 16.05
CA PRO A 10 9.34 17.64 16.83
C PRO A 10 8.82 18.95 16.22
N GLU A 11 8.91 19.09 14.90
CA GLU A 11 8.49 20.22 14.10
C GLU A 11 6.98 20.54 14.20
N TYR A 12 6.13 19.52 14.42
CA TYR A 12 4.67 19.67 14.45
C TYR A 12 4.09 19.63 15.87
N ARG A 13 4.91 19.44 16.91
CA ARG A 13 4.44 19.32 18.32
C ARG A 13 3.73 20.56 18.84
N ASN A 14 4.05 21.73 18.27
CA ASN A 14 3.48 23.01 18.64
C ASN A 14 2.18 23.32 17.88
N GLU A 15 1.90 22.60 16.79
CA GLU A 15 0.69 22.76 15.98
C GLU A 15 -0.50 21.96 16.55
N LEU A 16 -0.24 21.04 17.48
CA LEU A 16 -1.26 20.28 18.18
C LEU A 16 -2.08 21.18 19.13
N PRO A 17 -3.42 21.15 19.08
CA PRO A 17 -4.25 21.90 20.01
C PRO A 17 -3.98 21.47 21.47
N LEU A 18 -3.88 22.46 22.36
CA LEU A 18 -3.50 22.29 23.77
C LEU A 18 -4.61 21.68 24.66
N LYS A 19 -5.84 21.49 24.16
CA LYS A 19 -6.97 20.98 24.97
C LYS A 19 -7.80 19.95 24.22
N ARG A 20 -8.04 18.83 24.92
CA ARG A 20 -8.89 17.71 24.52
C ARG A 20 -10.37 18.05 24.77
N ASP A 21 -11.24 17.75 23.81
CA ASP A 21 -12.68 17.65 24.07
C ASP A 21 -13.06 16.16 24.05
N TYR A 22 -13.10 15.57 25.24
CA TYR A 22 -13.43 14.17 25.46
C TYR A 22 -14.94 13.98 25.37
N GLY A 23 -15.52 14.00 24.17
CA GLY A 23 -16.98 13.99 24.12
C GLY A 23 -17.70 13.73 22.82
N MET A 24 -17.04 13.44 21.69
CA MET A 24 -17.81 13.23 20.46
C MET A 24 -17.52 11.92 19.73
N PRO A 25 -18.51 11.01 19.67
CA PRO A 25 -18.51 9.94 18.69
C PRO A 25 -18.76 10.58 17.33
N LEU A 26 -17.79 10.45 16.43
CA LEU A 26 -17.95 10.87 15.06
C LEU A 26 -18.73 9.77 14.32
N LEU A 27 -20.06 9.90 14.26
CA LEU A 27 -20.95 9.11 13.41
C LEU A 27 -20.79 9.54 11.96
N GLY A 28 -20.44 8.62 11.05
CA GLY A 28 -20.11 8.86 9.64
C GLY A 28 -21.19 9.54 8.76
N PRO A 29 -21.36 9.14 7.49
CA PRO A 29 -21.37 10.06 6.34
C PRO A 29 -22.54 11.08 6.24
N ASP A 30 -23.57 10.99 7.07
CA ASP A 30 -24.86 11.67 6.92
C ASP A 30 -25.27 12.60 8.09
N GLY A 31 -24.37 13.03 8.99
CA GLY A 31 -24.78 14.02 10.00
C GLY A 31 -23.79 14.34 11.10
N MET A 32 -22.82 15.21 10.82
CA MET A 32 -21.88 15.69 11.84
C MET A 32 -21.84 17.22 11.95
N ALA A 33 -22.37 17.72 13.07
CA ALA A 33 -21.62 18.72 13.81
C ALA A 33 -20.45 17.97 14.47
N GLY A 34 -19.20 18.43 14.29
CA GLY A 34 -17.99 17.87 14.91
C GLY A 34 -16.71 18.15 14.13
N GLY A 35 -15.72 18.77 14.77
CA GLY A 35 -14.53 19.33 14.11
C GLY A 35 -13.68 18.34 13.28
N ARG A 36 -12.90 18.90 12.35
CA ARG A 36 -11.95 18.14 11.51
C ARG A 36 -10.84 17.56 12.40
N PRO A 37 -10.62 16.24 12.44
CA PRO A 37 -9.59 15.62 13.27
C PRO A 37 -8.20 15.96 12.73
N ASP A 38 -7.25 16.05 13.65
CA ASP A 38 -5.83 16.18 13.35
C ASP A 38 -5.29 14.86 12.78
N ILE A 39 -4.75 14.90 11.56
CA ILE A 39 -4.26 13.72 10.85
C ILE A 39 -2.78 13.93 10.50
N PHE A 40 -1.95 12.97 10.89
CA PHE A 40 -0.57 12.88 10.45
C PHE A 40 -0.48 11.85 9.34
N VAL A 41 0.02 12.29 8.19
CA VAL A 41 0.20 11.41 7.03
C VAL A 41 1.69 11.18 6.83
N LEU A 42 2.08 9.91 6.82
CA LEU A 42 3.40 9.49 6.42
C LEU A 42 3.36 9.05 4.97
N PHE A 43 4.09 9.75 4.11
CA PHE A 43 4.35 9.32 2.75
C PHE A 43 5.71 8.66 2.67
N TYR A 44 5.79 7.50 2.03
CA TYR A 44 7.08 6.89 1.74
C TYR A 44 7.10 6.18 0.40
N SER A 45 8.26 6.23 -0.23
CA SER A 45 8.60 5.48 -1.42
C SER A 45 9.97 4.84 -1.22
N PHE A 46 10.14 3.60 -1.67
CA PHE A 46 11.45 2.95 -1.65
C PHE A 46 12.45 3.61 -2.62
N THR A 47 11.97 4.36 -3.61
CA THR A 47 12.81 5.05 -4.59
C THR A 47 12.96 6.54 -4.32
N ALA A 48 11.93 7.20 -3.76
CA ALA A 48 11.94 8.65 -3.53
C ALA A 48 12.09 9.06 -2.05
N GLY A 49 12.24 8.11 -1.13
CA GLY A 49 12.46 8.36 0.29
C GLY A 49 11.17 8.57 1.09
N ILE A 50 11.31 9.07 2.32
CA ILE A 50 10.24 9.19 3.32
C ILE A 50 9.97 10.67 3.61
N LYS A 51 8.70 11.07 3.68
CA LYS A 51 8.24 12.40 4.08
C LYS A 51 7.02 12.30 4.98
N GLN A 52 7.12 12.85 6.19
CA GLN A 52 6.00 12.94 7.13
C GLN A 52 5.42 14.35 7.11
N VAL A 53 4.10 14.47 7.08
CA VAL A 53 3.41 15.77 7.08
C VAL A 53 2.18 15.75 7.99
N TYR A 54 1.90 16.91 8.58
CA TYR A 54 0.63 17.19 9.24
C TYR A 54 -0.38 17.72 8.21
N MET A 55 -1.61 17.20 8.25
CA MET A 55 -2.67 17.59 7.33
C MET A 55 -4.02 17.73 8.05
N LYS A 56 -4.76 18.81 7.74
CA LYS A 56 -6.18 18.93 8.06
C LYS A 56 -7.00 18.53 6.84
N LEU A 57 -7.50 17.29 6.84
CA LEU A 57 -8.24 16.74 5.70
C LEU A 57 -9.74 17.07 5.80
N ASP A 58 -10.37 17.25 4.65
CA ASP A 58 -11.81 17.34 4.46
C ASP A 58 -12.31 15.96 4.02
N PHE A 59 -13.26 15.42 4.79
CA PHE A 59 -13.72 14.05 4.67
C PHE A 59 -14.34 13.67 3.33
N GLN A 60 -14.87 14.66 2.60
CA GLN A 60 -15.51 14.39 1.31
C GLN A 60 -14.51 14.36 0.14
N LYS A 61 -13.25 14.72 0.37
CA LYS A 61 -12.22 14.88 -0.69
C LYS A 61 -10.83 14.41 -0.23
N VAL A 62 -10.77 13.45 0.68
CA VAL A 62 -9.54 13.01 1.35
C VAL A 62 -8.51 12.50 0.35
N LEU A 63 -8.90 11.60 -0.56
CA LEU A 63 -8.05 11.03 -1.60
C LEU A 63 -7.50 12.13 -2.52
N HIS A 64 -8.34 13.09 -2.90
CA HIS A 64 -7.91 14.22 -3.73
C HIS A 64 -6.86 15.07 -3.00
N GLN A 65 -7.09 15.43 -1.74
CA GLN A 65 -6.16 16.24 -0.94
C GLN A 65 -4.82 15.53 -0.72
N ILE A 66 -4.83 14.24 -0.40
CA ILE A 66 -3.62 13.43 -0.22
C ILE A 66 -2.88 13.33 -1.55
N THR A 67 -3.57 13.06 -2.65
CA THR A 67 -2.96 12.99 -3.99
C THR A 67 -2.30 14.31 -4.39
N GLN A 68 -2.96 15.45 -4.15
CA GLN A 68 -2.38 16.77 -4.37
C GLN A 68 -1.12 16.99 -3.52
N LYS A 69 -1.17 16.60 -2.23
CA LYS A 69 -0.01 16.74 -1.35
C LYS A 69 1.15 15.85 -1.80
N VAL A 70 0.88 14.65 -2.29
CA VAL A 70 1.90 13.76 -2.87
C VAL A 70 2.54 14.42 -4.09
N ALA A 71 1.76 15.02 -4.99
CA ALA A 71 2.30 15.71 -6.17
C ALA A 71 3.18 16.92 -5.80
N GLU A 72 2.85 17.64 -4.73
CA GLU A 72 3.67 18.73 -4.18
C GLU A 72 4.98 18.20 -3.57
N LEU A 73 4.90 17.13 -2.77
CA LEU A 73 6.05 16.57 -2.05
C LEU A 73 6.99 15.76 -2.95
N PHE A 74 6.46 15.10 -3.99
CA PHE A 74 7.19 14.20 -4.88
C PHE A 74 6.87 14.55 -6.35
N PRO A 75 7.37 15.70 -6.85
CA PRO A 75 7.10 16.12 -8.22
C PRO A 75 7.79 15.20 -9.25
N GLY A 76 7.28 15.23 -10.49
CA GLY A 76 7.94 14.58 -11.65
C GLY A 76 7.47 13.17 -11.99
N THR A 77 6.55 12.58 -11.23
CA THR A 77 5.93 11.28 -11.59
C THR A 77 4.50 11.21 -11.07
N GLN A 78 3.64 10.46 -11.77
CA GLN A 78 2.32 10.11 -11.25
C GLN A 78 2.46 8.98 -10.23
N TRP A 79 1.95 9.19 -9.03
CA TRP A 79 2.04 8.23 -7.94
C TRP A 79 0.73 7.48 -7.75
N LEU A 80 0.85 6.18 -7.48
CA LEU A 80 -0.21 5.34 -6.98
C LEU A 80 -0.07 5.26 -5.45
N LEU A 81 -1.20 5.45 -4.76
CA LEU A 81 -1.25 5.52 -3.31
C LEU A 81 -1.67 4.16 -2.76
N PHE A 82 -0.86 3.58 -1.89
CA PHE A 82 -1.11 2.31 -1.24
C PHE A 82 -1.22 2.50 0.27
N SER A 83 -2.07 1.70 0.89
CA SER A 83 -2.01 1.50 2.34
C SER A 83 -0.60 1.03 2.74
N GLY A 84 -0.03 1.67 3.76
CA GLY A 84 1.29 1.31 4.28
C GLY A 84 1.27 0.03 5.13
N MET A 85 2.41 -0.67 5.12
CA MET A 85 2.71 -1.80 6.01
C MET A 85 3.71 -1.34 7.07
N PHE A 86 3.20 -1.22 8.29
CA PHE A 86 3.88 -0.70 9.46
C PHE A 86 5.19 -1.44 9.76
N SER A 87 6.33 -0.77 9.60
CA SER A 87 7.63 -1.30 10.04
C SER A 87 8.72 -0.28 10.32
N PHE A 88 8.74 0.89 9.64
CA PHE A 88 9.97 1.72 9.64
C PHE A 88 10.04 2.84 10.70
N LEU A 89 8.94 3.50 11.08
CA LEU A 89 9.02 4.67 11.98
C LEU A 89 8.98 4.35 13.48
N PHE A 90 8.22 3.33 13.89
CA PHE A 90 7.98 3.09 15.32
C PHE A 90 8.94 2.08 15.94
N GLY A 91 9.77 1.38 15.16
CA GLY A 91 10.80 0.49 15.73
C GLY A 91 11.84 1.23 16.57
N SER A 92 12.09 2.52 16.28
CA SER A 92 12.98 3.40 17.04
C SER A 92 12.29 4.14 18.19
N ILE A 93 10.99 4.45 18.07
CA ILE A 93 10.21 5.19 19.07
C ILE A 93 9.60 4.24 20.13
N PHE A 94 9.14 3.06 19.71
CA PHE A 94 8.58 2.03 20.57
C PHE A 94 9.41 0.75 20.47
N SER A 95 10.27 0.52 21.46
CA SER A 95 10.82 -0.82 21.64
C SER A 95 9.66 -1.80 21.85
N PRO A 96 9.63 -2.97 21.18
CA PRO A 96 8.61 -4.01 21.35
C PRO A 96 8.35 -4.41 22.81
N LYS A 97 9.32 -4.16 23.68
CA LYS A 97 9.26 -4.41 25.12
C LYS A 97 8.25 -3.55 25.88
N SER A 98 7.85 -2.39 25.35
CA SER A 98 7.02 -1.42 26.09
C SER A 98 5.51 -1.67 25.92
N TYR A 99 5.09 -2.23 24.79
CA TYR A 99 3.67 -2.47 24.46
C TYR A 99 3.49 -3.77 23.65
N PRO A 100 3.74 -4.95 24.26
CA PRO A 100 3.80 -6.24 23.56
C PRO A 100 2.48 -6.70 22.90
N GLY A 101 1.34 -6.07 23.23
CA GLY A 101 0.03 -6.42 22.68
C GLY A 101 -0.46 -5.57 21.48
N TYR A 102 0.23 -4.48 21.14
CA TYR A 102 -0.30 -3.48 20.19
C TYR A 102 0.36 -3.51 18.80
N CYS A 103 1.47 -4.24 18.60
CA CYS A 103 2.15 -4.31 17.30
C CYS A 103 1.34 -5.01 16.18
N SER A 104 0.30 -5.78 16.54
CA SER A 104 -0.36 -6.70 15.60
C SER A 104 -1.45 -6.07 14.72
N PHE A 105 -1.81 -4.80 14.95
CA PHE A 105 -3.05 -4.21 14.41
C PHE A 105 -2.91 -2.93 13.57
N TRP A 106 -1.71 -2.40 13.39
CA TRP A 106 -1.51 -1.16 12.64
C TRP A 106 -1.16 -1.48 11.20
N ASN A 107 -2.16 -1.55 10.32
CA ASN A 107 -1.96 -1.34 8.89
C ASN A 107 -2.94 -0.25 8.48
N SER A 108 -2.54 0.72 7.67
CA SER A 108 -3.51 1.59 6.98
C SER A 108 -4.28 0.84 5.88
N GLY A 109 -4.21 -0.50 5.88
CA GLY A 109 -4.93 -1.39 4.98
C GLY A 109 -5.88 -2.29 5.77
N ASN A 110 -6.81 -2.94 5.08
CA ASN A 110 -7.84 -3.76 5.73
C ASN A 110 -7.36 -5.21 6.02
N ARG A 111 -8.14 -5.95 6.81
CA ARG A 111 -7.85 -7.32 7.29
C ARG A 111 -7.63 -8.35 6.16
N GLN A 112 -8.11 -8.05 4.95
CA GLN A 112 -8.04 -8.93 3.78
C GLN A 112 -6.93 -8.54 2.78
N TYR A 113 -6.55 -7.26 2.73
CA TYR A 113 -5.64 -6.69 1.74
C TYR A 113 -4.63 -5.76 2.41
N ARG A 114 -3.55 -6.33 2.98
CA ARG A 114 -2.37 -5.54 3.36
C ARG A 114 -1.80 -4.89 2.07
N ASN A 115 -1.56 -3.58 2.06
CA ASN A 115 -1.07 -2.82 0.90
C ASN A 115 -2.00 -2.84 -0.33
N ALA A 116 -3.30 -2.57 -0.12
CA ALA A 116 -4.23 -2.23 -1.18
C ALA A 116 -3.99 -0.80 -1.70
N GLU A 117 -4.21 -0.59 -3.00
CA GLU A 117 -4.28 0.74 -3.62
C GLU A 117 -5.50 1.49 -3.07
N PHE A 118 -5.33 2.73 -2.62
CA PHE A 118 -6.45 3.62 -2.30
C PHE A 118 -7.08 4.11 -3.59
N LYS A 119 -8.33 3.69 -3.82
CA LYS A 119 -9.13 4.02 -5.01
C LYS A 119 -10.35 4.88 -4.68
N SER A 120 -10.71 4.99 -3.41
CA SER A 120 -11.85 5.81 -2.97
C SER A 120 -11.60 6.44 -1.59
N ASP A 121 -12.35 7.49 -1.29
CA ASP A 121 -12.26 8.20 -0.02
C ASP A 121 -12.64 7.30 1.17
N GLU A 122 -13.60 6.38 0.97
CA GLU A 122 -14.09 5.46 1.99
C GLU A 122 -12.96 4.53 2.48
N GLN A 123 -12.10 4.05 1.58
CA GLN A 123 -10.98 3.18 1.95
C GLN A 123 -9.96 3.90 2.84
N ILE A 124 -9.75 5.19 2.60
CA ILE A 124 -8.85 6.00 3.44
C ILE A 124 -9.52 6.28 4.78
N TRP A 125 -10.83 6.51 4.78
CA TRP A 125 -11.58 6.69 6.02
C TRP A 125 -11.51 5.45 6.91
N GLU A 126 -11.77 4.26 6.36
CA GLU A 126 -11.61 3.01 7.11
C GLU A 126 -10.20 2.90 7.70
N ALA A 127 -9.17 3.21 6.91
CA ALA A 127 -7.78 3.21 7.39
C ALA A 127 -7.54 4.20 8.56
N LEU A 128 -8.15 5.39 8.51
CA LEU A 128 -8.06 6.41 9.55
C LEU A 128 -8.88 6.08 10.79
N GLU A 129 -9.94 5.29 10.66
CA GLU A 129 -10.75 4.81 11.77
C GLU A 129 -9.97 3.79 12.60
N TYR A 130 -9.26 2.87 11.94
CA TYR A 130 -8.42 1.88 12.60
C TYR A 130 -7.05 2.44 13.04
N GLY A 131 -6.52 3.46 12.36
CA GLY A 131 -5.22 4.10 12.62
C GLY A 131 -5.25 5.20 13.70
N LYS A 132 -6.02 5.03 14.77
CA LYS A 132 -6.16 6.02 15.86
C LYS A 132 -5.31 5.65 17.08
N TYR A 133 -4.30 6.46 17.40
CA TYR A 133 -3.53 6.32 18.64
C TYR A 133 -3.80 7.50 19.58
N PHE A 134 -4.39 7.21 20.74
CA PHE A 134 -5.10 8.21 21.54
C PHE A 134 -6.05 9.04 20.66
N ASP A 135 -6.02 10.38 20.68
CA ASP A 135 -6.88 11.24 19.85
C ASP A 135 -6.23 11.68 18.53
N ILE A 136 -5.04 11.16 18.21
CA ILE A 136 -4.31 11.49 16.99
C ILE A 136 -4.50 10.37 15.96
N ARG A 137 -4.88 10.75 14.74
CA ARG A 137 -5.01 9.81 13.62
C ARG A 137 -3.73 9.79 12.80
N TYR A 138 -3.29 8.59 12.45
CA TYR A 138 -2.12 8.36 11.61
C TYR A 138 -2.52 7.61 10.36
N LEU A 139 -2.03 8.09 9.22
CA LEU A 139 -2.19 7.44 7.93
C LEU A 139 -0.84 7.19 7.30
N GLU A 140 -0.52 5.92 7.06
CA GLU A 140 0.67 5.51 6.33
C GLU A 140 0.31 5.28 4.86
N VAL A 141 0.92 6.04 3.96
CA VAL A 141 0.69 5.96 2.53
C VAL A 141 2.00 5.63 1.83
N ARG A 142 2.05 4.42 1.28
CA ARG A 142 3.15 3.98 0.42
C ARG A 142 2.91 4.48 -1.00
N LEU A 143 3.93 5.04 -1.61
CA LEU A 143 3.91 5.60 -2.95
C LEU A 143 4.69 4.71 -3.91
N GLU A 144 3.98 4.24 -4.93
CA GLU A 144 4.57 3.50 -6.05
C GLU A 144 4.39 4.30 -7.33
N PRO A 145 5.43 4.50 -8.15
CA PRO A 145 5.26 5.27 -9.37
C PRO A 145 4.42 4.47 -10.40
N ALA A 146 3.49 5.17 -11.06
CA ALA A 146 2.44 4.55 -11.88
C ALA A 146 2.97 3.84 -13.12
N ASP A 147 4.14 4.25 -13.62
CA ASP A 147 4.87 3.59 -14.71
C ASP A 147 5.26 2.13 -14.39
N ASN A 148 5.39 1.81 -13.10
CA ASN A 148 5.73 0.47 -12.62
C ASN A 148 4.50 -0.45 -12.46
N LYS A 149 3.30 -0.01 -12.84
CA LYS A 149 2.09 -0.86 -12.82
C LYS A 149 2.04 -1.76 -14.04
N HIS A 150 2.01 -3.07 -13.81
CA HIS A 150 1.81 -4.06 -14.87
C HIS A 150 0.32 -4.18 -15.23
N LYS A 151 0.03 -4.49 -16.50
CA LYS A 151 -1.36 -4.69 -17.00
C LYS A 151 -1.99 -6.02 -16.59
N ILE A 152 -1.39 -6.73 -15.64
CA ILE A 152 -1.81 -8.06 -15.23
C ILE A 152 -1.84 -8.16 -13.71
N ASP A 153 -2.71 -9.02 -13.20
CA ASP A 153 -2.87 -9.26 -11.77
C ASP A 153 -2.09 -10.50 -11.34
N CYS A 154 -1.66 -10.50 -10.08
CA CYS A 154 -0.97 -11.63 -9.46
C CYS A 154 -1.91 -12.85 -9.41
N ASN A 155 -1.48 -13.98 -9.95
CA ASN A 155 -2.27 -15.21 -9.97
C ASN A 155 -2.58 -15.75 -8.57
N ASN A 156 -1.75 -15.43 -7.56
CA ASN A 156 -1.98 -15.85 -6.18
C ASN A 156 -2.91 -14.88 -5.42
N CYS A 157 -2.48 -13.62 -5.23
CA CYS A 157 -3.25 -12.67 -4.40
C CYS A 157 -4.33 -11.88 -5.15
N LYS A 158 -4.47 -12.06 -6.47
CA LYS A 158 -5.48 -11.42 -7.33
C LYS A 158 -5.47 -9.89 -7.29
N THR A 159 -4.32 -9.29 -7.00
CA THR A 159 -4.12 -7.83 -7.01
C THR A 159 -3.17 -7.43 -8.13
N SER A 160 -3.32 -6.22 -8.65
CA SER A 160 -2.45 -5.69 -9.71
C SER A 160 -1.00 -5.69 -9.30
N ILE A 161 -0.14 -6.17 -10.18
CA ILE A 161 1.29 -6.26 -9.92
C ILE A 161 1.94 -4.89 -10.15
N ILE A 162 2.65 -4.41 -9.14
CA ILE A 162 3.34 -3.12 -9.16
C ILE A 162 4.78 -3.33 -8.74
N GLY A 163 5.70 -2.68 -9.46
CA GLY A 163 7.13 -2.91 -9.31
C GLY A 163 7.54 -4.21 -10.00
N HIS A 164 8.16 -5.13 -9.27
CA HIS A 164 8.65 -6.38 -9.85
C HIS A 164 7.53 -7.39 -10.05
N ARG A 165 7.37 -7.81 -11.31
CA ARG A 165 6.56 -8.97 -11.72
C ARG A 165 7.46 -10.17 -11.84
N PHE A 166 7.02 -11.30 -11.30
CA PHE A 166 7.70 -12.58 -11.44
C PHE A 166 6.84 -13.48 -12.33
N GLN A 167 7.36 -13.79 -13.51
CA GLN A 167 6.68 -14.63 -14.50
C GLN A 167 7.23 -16.06 -14.41
N CYS A 168 6.35 -17.05 -14.28
CA CYS A 168 6.76 -18.45 -14.37
C CYS A 168 7.16 -18.78 -15.81
N LEU A 169 8.24 -19.54 -15.95
CA LEU A 169 8.76 -19.98 -17.25
C LEU A 169 8.14 -21.31 -17.74
N GLU A 170 7.43 -22.01 -16.86
CA GLU A 170 6.80 -23.32 -17.13
C GLU A 170 5.27 -23.22 -17.20
N CYS A 171 4.66 -22.47 -16.28
CA CYS A 171 3.21 -22.32 -16.22
C CYS A 171 2.71 -21.17 -17.11
N THR A 172 1.82 -21.51 -18.04
CA THR A 172 1.10 -20.59 -18.92
C THR A 172 0.34 -19.53 -18.12
N PHE A 173 0.54 -18.26 -18.45
CA PHE A 173 -0.12 -17.13 -17.79
C PHE A 173 0.03 -17.06 -16.27
N TYR A 174 1.05 -17.71 -15.69
CA TYR A 174 1.28 -17.66 -14.24
C TYR A 174 2.33 -16.62 -13.88
N SER A 175 1.91 -15.65 -13.10
CA SER A 175 2.72 -14.52 -12.67
C SER A 175 2.34 -14.08 -11.27
N ILE A 176 3.34 -13.71 -10.48
CA ILE A 176 3.14 -13.29 -9.10
C ILE A 176 3.83 -11.96 -8.84
N CYS A 177 3.33 -11.21 -7.85
CA CYS A 177 3.97 -9.99 -7.37
C CYS A 177 5.15 -10.33 -6.43
N ALA A 178 6.06 -9.37 -6.24
CA ALA A 178 7.23 -9.51 -5.37
C ALA A 178 6.92 -10.06 -3.95
N ARG A 179 5.77 -9.70 -3.37
CA ARG A 179 5.38 -10.22 -2.04
C ARG A 179 5.03 -11.72 -2.05
N CYS A 180 4.38 -12.17 -3.12
CA CYS A 180 4.06 -13.59 -3.24
C CYS A 180 5.34 -14.39 -3.46
N GLU A 181 6.27 -13.84 -4.24
CA GLU A 181 7.59 -14.45 -4.43
C GLU A 181 8.41 -14.50 -3.13
N GLU A 182 8.43 -13.44 -2.32
CA GLU A 182 9.09 -13.41 -1.00
C GLU A 182 8.55 -14.49 -0.05
N LYS A 183 7.27 -14.84 -0.19
CA LYS A 183 6.62 -15.93 0.57
C LYS A 183 6.86 -17.31 -0.04
N SER A 184 7.72 -17.40 -1.05
CA SER A 184 8.01 -18.63 -1.80
C SER A 184 6.74 -19.25 -2.39
N VAL A 185 5.76 -18.43 -2.79
CA VAL A 185 4.59 -18.91 -3.53
C VAL A 185 5.07 -19.36 -4.91
N HIS A 186 4.67 -20.56 -5.32
CA HIS A 186 5.05 -21.14 -6.61
C HIS A 186 6.58 -21.36 -6.74
N ALA A 187 7.23 -21.77 -5.65
CA ALA A 187 8.68 -21.97 -5.58
C ALA A 187 9.18 -23.26 -6.27
N GLU A 188 8.27 -24.12 -6.73
CA GLU A 188 8.58 -25.33 -7.49
C GLU A 188 9.13 -25.05 -8.90
N HIS A 189 8.90 -23.84 -9.45
CA HIS A 189 9.37 -23.45 -10.77
C HIS A 189 10.25 -22.20 -10.75
N ALA A 190 11.12 -22.08 -11.75
CA ALA A 190 11.95 -20.90 -11.92
C ALA A 190 11.11 -19.69 -12.39
N MET A 191 11.37 -18.54 -11.75
CA MET A 191 10.64 -17.30 -12.00
C MET A 191 11.54 -16.23 -12.65
N LEU A 192 11.08 -15.65 -13.76
CA LEU A 192 11.73 -14.51 -14.41
C LEU A 192 11.26 -13.20 -13.76
N ARG A 193 12.19 -12.41 -13.22
CA ARG A 193 11.91 -11.07 -12.69
C ARG A 193 11.85 -10.02 -13.82
N ILE A 194 10.72 -9.35 -13.91
CA ILE A 194 10.42 -8.26 -14.86
C ILE A 194 10.23 -6.97 -14.06
N VAL A 195 11.11 -6.00 -14.25
CA VAL A 195 11.12 -4.75 -13.46
C VAL A 195 10.04 -3.77 -13.92
N GLY A 196 9.77 -3.73 -15.23
CA GLY A 196 8.78 -2.85 -15.84
C GLY A 196 8.90 -2.94 -17.36
N ARG A 197 7.83 -2.57 -18.09
CA ARG A 197 7.78 -2.71 -19.57
C ARG A 197 8.89 -1.95 -20.29
N GLU A 198 9.28 -0.80 -19.77
CA GLU A 198 10.32 0.04 -20.37
C GLU A 198 11.73 -0.32 -19.90
N LYS A 199 11.85 -1.04 -18.78
CA LYS A 199 13.14 -1.37 -18.13
C LYS A 199 13.61 -2.79 -18.41
N THR A 200 12.70 -3.71 -18.73
CA THR A 200 13.01 -5.11 -18.98
C THR A 200 12.45 -5.52 -20.34
N HIS A 201 13.33 -5.62 -21.33
CA HIS A 201 13.00 -6.25 -22.61
C HIS A 201 12.97 -7.77 -22.43
N VAL A 202 11.79 -8.37 -22.56
CA VAL A 202 11.60 -9.82 -22.56
C VAL A 202 11.53 -10.29 -24.02
N PRO A 203 12.49 -11.11 -24.50
CA PRO A 203 12.47 -11.62 -25.87
C PRO A 203 11.17 -12.34 -26.23
N ASP A 204 10.73 -12.20 -27.48
CA ASP A 204 9.46 -12.77 -27.97
C ASP A 204 9.39 -14.29 -27.77
N TRP A 205 10.48 -15.03 -28.00
CA TRP A 205 10.51 -16.48 -27.79
C TRP A 205 10.22 -16.93 -26.34
N ILE A 206 10.45 -16.05 -25.35
CA ILE A 206 10.05 -16.30 -23.95
C ILE A 206 8.54 -16.06 -23.81
N ASN A 207 8.03 -14.97 -24.36
CA ASN A 207 6.60 -14.65 -24.32
C ASN A 207 5.76 -15.71 -25.07
N ASP A 208 6.25 -16.17 -26.22
CA ASP A 208 5.59 -17.14 -27.09
C ASP A 208 5.56 -18.53 -26.43
N ARG A 209 6.64 -18.96 -25.77
CA ARG A 209 6.65 -20.21 -24.98
C ARG A 209 5.63 -20.20 -23.85
N ILE A 210 5.40 -19.05 -23.23
CA ILE A 210 4.41 -18.88 -22.16
C ILE A 210 2.97 -18.94 -22.70
N ILE A 211 2.75 -18.77 -24.01
CA ILE A 211 1.44 -18.84 -24.69
C ILE A 211 1.21 -20.21 -25.34
N HIS A 212 2.26 -20.87 -25.86
CA HIS A 212 2.14 -22.05 -26.73
C HIS A 212 1.94 -23.41 -26.05
N TYR A 213 1.93 -23.50 -24.72
CA TYR A 213 1.51 -24.73 -24.02
C TYR A 213 0.03 -25.09 -24.23
N THR A 214 -0.78 -24.25 -24.87
CA THR A 214 -2.17 -24.60 -25.25
C THR A 214 -2.30 -25.45 -26.52
N HIS A 215 -1.23 -25.67 -27.29
CA HIS A 215 -1.32 -26.44 -28.54
C HIS A 215 -0.60 -27.80 -28.52
N PHE A 216 0.37 -28.04 -27.65
CA PHE A 216 1.01 -29.36 -27.57
C PHE A 216 0.24 -30.40 -26.74
N ASP A 217 -0.60 -29.96 -25.79
CA ASP A 217 -1.37 -30.88 -24.94
C ASP A 217 -2.78 -31.20 -25.47
N TYR A 218 -3.31 -30.43 -26.43
CA TYR A 218 -4.61 -30.73 -27.05
C TYR A 218 -4.49 -31.81 -28.15
N ASP A 219 -3.41 -31.78 -28.92
CA ASP A 219 -3.15 -32.76 -29.98
C ASP A 219 -2.68 -34.12 -29.44
N SER A 220 -2.02 -34.15 -28.27
CA SER A 220 -1.62 -35.39 -27.61
C SER A 220 -2.77 -36.14 -26.92
N TYR A 221 -3.88 -35.44 -26.62
CA TYR A 221 -5.11 -36.05 -26.06
C TYR A 221 -6.09 -36.54 -27.14
N GLN A 222 -6.04 -36.00 -28.36
CA GLN A 222 -6.91 -36.44 -29.48
C GLN A 222 -6.27 -37.47 -30.42
N GLY A 223 -4.98 -37.78 -30.25
CA GLY A 223 -4.26 -38.81 -31.02
C GLY A 223 -4.40 -40.25 -30.50
N ASN A 224 -5.28 -40.52 -29.53
CA ASN A 224 -5.44 -41.85 -28.93
C ASN A 224 -6.93 -42.29 -28.82
N ARG A 225 -7.66 -42.23 -29.95
CA ARG A 225 -8.88 -43.01 -30.19
C ARG A 225 -8.95 -43.48 -31.63
#